data_AF-A0A0M8QN27-F1
#
_entry.id   AF-A0A0M8QN27-F1
#
_cell.length_a   1.000
_cell.length_b   1.000
_cell.length_c   1.000
_cell.angle_alpha   90.00
_cell.angle_beta   90.00
_cell.angle_gamma   90.00
#
_symmetry.space_group_name_H-M   'P 1'
#
loop_
_entity.id
_entity.type
_entity.pdbx_description
1 polymer ?
#
loop_
_entity_poly.entity_id
_entity_poly.type
_entity_poly.pdbx_seq_one_letter_code
_entity_poly.pdbx_strand_id
1 'polypeptide(L)'
;MSATQTSSRARTYALYTGAPRQLACEVVANLPRRAPLIPAPAHHEQLLLESEVFYWVLGSQRNFFEFPFGIQYVQPTADGIRLHLESNASLDSLLAGLLPGRVSVGTGDDEIHGLNGCRITARSERGIELRRLGQPTSIRLTGPSRRAFQKAEAALAQQIQSNGGEACWLAGDTWTPYEKQWDTERQPLIYEKIWRDAAWLPSGLLRRLGLLHTVAVPQVVTGHESRLGEWWILQLEHDSETALRRAELVQALTDPEHGLPLELCGHRDLTPGGSLGLVLLKSPDRSAALQLRYDRIDYPIRKHRAEMFAAIRRRTSALTGEASLPVMPGCSGTG
;
A
#
# COMPACT_ATOMS: atom_id res chain seq x y z
N MET A 1 19.42 -6.09 -25.43
CA MET A 1 19.96 -6.05 -24.07
C MET A 1 20.73 -7.33 -23.86
N SER A 2 21.88 -7.30 -23.18
CA SER A 2 22.57 -8.54 -22.82
C SER A 2 21.76 -9.29 -21.75
N ALA A 3 21.91 -10.62 -21.67
CA ALA A 3 21.23 -11.44 -20.66
C ALA A 3 21.51 -10.96 -19.23
N THR A 4 22.73 -10.48 -18.96
CA THR A 4 23.16 -9.91 -17.68
C THR A 4 22.40 -8.63 -17.31
N GLN A 5 22.15 -7.74 -18.29
CA GLN A 5 21.37 -6.51 -18.07
C GLN A 5 19.91 -6.80 -17.75
N THR A 6 19.29 -7.76 -18.45
CA THR A 6 17.92 -8.21 -18.17
C THR A 6 17.81 -8.79 -16.76
N SER A 7 18.78 -9.63 -16.36
CA SER A 7 18.79 -10.23 -15.02
C SER A 7 18.96 -9.20 -13.89
N SER A 8 19.77 -8.16 -14.10
CA SER A 8 19.95 -7.08 -13.12
C SER A 8 18.68 -6.24 -12.97
N ARG A 9 18.09 -5.79 -14.10
CA ARG A 9 16.83 -5.03 -14.10
C ARG A 9 15.67 -5.82 -13.48
N ALA A 10 15.57 -7.11 -13.75
CA ALA A 10 14.55 -7.97 -13.14
C ALA A 10 14.74 -8.11 -11.62
N ARG A 11 15.99 -8.19 -11.14
CA ARG A 11 16.27 -8.18 -9.70
C ARG A 11 15.84 -6.87 -9.05
N THR A 12 16.15 -5.74 -9.67
CA THR A 12 15.71 -4.42 -9.18
C THR A 12 14.19 -4.31 -9.19
N TYR A 13 13.52 -4.72 -10.27
CA TYR A 13 12.07 -4.74 -10.32
C TYR A 13 11.46 -5.59 -9.18
N ALA A 14 11.98 -6.80 -8.97
CA ALA A 14 11.54 -7.69 -7.89
C ALA A 14 11.78 -7.08 -6.50
N LEU A 15 12.92 -6.39 -6.30
CA LEU A 15 13.22 -5.69 -5.05
C LEU A 15 12.12 -4.68 -4.69
N TYR A 16 11.79 -3.78 -5.60
CA TYR A 16 10.84 -2.70 -5.29
C TYR A 16 9.38 -3.15 -5.28
N THR A 17 9.03 -4.17 -6.06
CA THR A 17 7.62 -4.58 -6.25
C THR A 17 7.24 -5.82 -5.46
N GLY A 18 8.21 -6.59 -4.96
CA GLY A 18 8.00 -7.91 -4.36
C GLY A 18 7.73 -9.02 -5.37
N ALA A 19 7.73 -8.71 -6.67
CA ALA A 19 7.34 -9.65 -7.71
C ALA A 19 8.23 -10.90 -7.72
N PRO A 20 7.66 -12.10 -7.89
CA PRO A 20 8.43 -13.31 -8.08
C PRO A 20 9.40 -13.18 -9.26
N ARG A 21 10.58 -13.80 -9.18
CA ARG A 21 11.65 -13.65 -10.17
C ARG A 21 11.19 -13.91 -11.60
N GLN A 22 10.36 -14.93 -11.83
CA GLN A 22 9.84 -15.25 -13.16
C GLN A 22 9.00 -14.10 -13.71
N LEU A 23 8.05 -13.59 -12.92
CA LEU A 23 7.23 -12.44 -13.30
C LEU A 23 8.09 -11.19 -13.55
N ALA A 24 9.08 -10.93 -12.70
CA ALA A 24 9.99 -9.80 -12.88
C ALA A 24 10.77 -9.90 -14.20
N CYS A 25 11.26 -11.10 -14.55
CA CYS A 25 11.91 -11.35 -15.84
C CYS A 25 10.94 -11.11 -17.01
N GLU A 26 9.71 -11.62 -16.93
CA GLU A 26 8.68 -11.45 -17.97
C GLU A 26 8.32 -9.97 -18.17
N VAL A 27 8.11 -9.22 -17.08
CA VAL A 27 7.82 -7.78 -17.15
C VAL A 27 8.99 -7.04 -17.79
N VAL A 28 10.22 -7.25 -17.30
CA VAL A 28 11.40 -6.55 -17.82
C VAL A 28 11.71 -6.91 -19.27
N ALA A 29 11.46 -8.15 -19.69
CA ALA A 29 11.64 -8.57 -21.08
C ALA A 29 10.69 -7.85 -22.05
N ASN A 30 9.48 -7.49 -21.59
CA ASN A 30 8.47 -6.80 -22.39
C ASN A 30 8.57 -5.25 -22.29
N LEU A 31 9.39 -4.72 -21.38
CA LEU A 31 9.58 -3.28 -21.25
C LEU A 31 10.55 -2.73 -22.31
N PRO A 32 10.28 -1.54 -22.89
CA PRO A 32 11.27 -0.82 -23.66
C PRO A 32 12.56 -0.62 -22.85
N ARG A 33 13.73 -0.65 -23.51
CA ARG A 33 15.05 -0.67 -22.83
C ARG A 33 15.26 0.46 -21.82
N ARG A 34 14.68 1.64 -22.08
CA ARG A 34 14.81 2.85 -21.23
C ARG A 34 13.52 3.18 -20.49
N ALA A 35 12.50 2.33 -20.55
CA ALA A 35 11.30 2.54 -19.77
C ALA A 35 11.62 2.41 -18.28
N PRO A 36 11.01 3.25 -17.42
CA PRO A 36 11.13 3.13 -15.98
C PRO A 36 10.62 1.75 -15.54
N LEU A 37 11.33 1.12 -14.60
CA LEU A 37 10.90 -0.17 -14.03
C LEU A 37 9.62 -0.02 -13.21
N ILE A 38 9.46 1.13 -12.57
CA ILE A 38 8.31 1.50 -11.76
C ILE A 38 7.77 2.79 -12.36
N PRO A 39 6.90 2.70 -13.39
CA PRO A 39 6.36 3.89 -14.03
C PRO A 39 5.57 4.73 -13.02
N ALA A 40 5.49 6.04 -13.23
CA ALA A 40 4.46 6.86 -12.62
C ALA A 40 3.10 6.61 -13.33
N PRO A 41 1.97 6.87 -12.68
CA PRO A 41 0.67 6.90 -13.36
C PRO A 41 0.70 7.88 -14.55
N ALA A 42 0.15 7.48 -15.69
CA ALA A 42 0.03 8.35 -16.87
C ALA A 42 -1.06 9.43 -16.71
N HIS A 43 -2.06 9.14 -15.88
CA HIS A 43 -3.20 10.00 -15.60
C HIS A 43 -3.20 10.43 -14.14
N HIS A 44 -3.53 11.69 -13.87
CA HIS A 44 -3.60 12.21 -12.50
C HIS A 44 -4.69 11.52 -11.69
N GLU A 45 -5.80 11.14 -12.33
CA GLU A 45 -6.91 10.41 -11.71
C GLU A 45 -6.45 9.06 -11.16
N GLN A 46 -5.55 8.36 -11.86
CA GLN A 46 -4.98 7.09 -11.39
C GLN A 46 -4.06 7.31 -10.19
N LEU A 47 -3.28 8.40 -10.18
CA LEU A 47 -2.45 8.80 -9.05
C LEU A 47 -3.30 9.06 -7.80
N LEU A 48 -4.40 9.80 -7.95
CA LEU A 48 -5.34 10.07 -6.85
C LEU A 48 -5.99 8.79 -6.34
N LEU A 49 -6.46 7.94 -7.24
CA LEU A 49 -7.06 6.66 -6.86
C LEU A 49 -6.07 5.80 -6.07
N GLU A 50 -4.82 5.67 -6.52
CA GLU A 50 -3.79 4.91 -5.80
C GLU A 50 -3.46 5.49 -4.43
N SER A 51 -3.49 6.81 -4.28
CA SER A 51 -3.32 7.49 -2.99
C SER A 51 -4.42 7.09 -2.00
N GLU A 52 -5.68 7.11 -2.44
CA GLU A 52 -6.82 6.71 -1.62
C GLU A 52 -6.82 5.20 -1.33
N VAL A 53 -6.40 4.38 -2.28
CA VAL A 53 -6.19 2.93 -2.06
C VAL A 53 -5.15 2.71 -0.97
N PHE A 54 -4.02 3.43 -1.02
CA PHE A 54 -2.99 3.28 -0.02
C PHE A 54 -3.50 3.67 1.38
N TYR A 55 -4.31 4.73 1.49
CA TYR A 55 -5.01 5.07 2.73
C TYR A 55 -5.83 3.91 3.29
N TRP A 56 -6.66 3.26 2.45
CA TRP A 56 -7.45 2.10 2.88
C TRP A 56 -6.60 0.87 3.19
N VAL A 57 -5.51 0.65 2.44
CA VAL A 57 -4.51 -0.39 2.73
C VAL A 57 -3.94 -0.18 4.13
N LEU A 58 -3.60 1.06 4.51
CA LEU A 58 -3.19 1.38 5.87
C LEU A 58 -4.32 1.13 6.88
N GLY A 59 -5.57 1.42 6.54
CA GLY A 59 -6.72 1.09 7.39
C GLY A 59 -6.87 -0.40 7.76
N SER A 60 -6.27 -1.31 7.00
CA SER A 60 -6.29 -2.76 7.28
C SER A 60 -5.42 -3.24 8.46
N GLN A 61 -4.77 -2.30 9.16
CA GLN A 61 -3.89 -2.46 10.34
C GLN A 61 -4.30 -3.45 11.43
N ARG A 62 -5.58 -3.85 11.52
CA ARG A 62 -6.06 -4.73 12.59
C ARG A 62 -5.77 -6.21 12.33
N ASN A 63 -5.34 -6.56 11.12
CA ASN A 63 -5.08 -7.92 10.69
C ASN A 63 -3.58 -8.19 10.58
N PHE A 64 -3.16 -9.35 11.05
CA PHE A 64 -1.81 -9.85 10.79
C PHE A 64 -1.84 -10.67 9.50
N PHE A 65 -0.83 -10.46 8.67
CA PHE A 65 -0.66 -11.10 7.37
C PHE A 65 0.78 -11.56 7.22
N GLU A 66 1.03 -12.54 6.35
CA GLU A 66 2.40 -12.95 6.06
C GLU A 66 3.16 -11.81 5.41
N PHE A 67 2.59 -11.18 4.38
CA PHE A 67 3.09 -10.02 3.66
C PHE A 67 2.45 -8.72 4.18
N PRO A 68 3.19 -7.58 4.18
CA PRO A 68 2.65 -6.29 4.58
C PRO A 68 1.28 -6.00 3.95
N PHE A 69 0.29 -5.75 4.80
CA PHE A 69 -1.10 -5.49 4.41
C PHE A 69 -1.78 -6.62 3.60
N GLY A 70 -1.24 -7.84 3.65
CA GLY A 70 -1.75 -8.98 2.89
C GLY A 70 -1.49 -8.90 1.38
N ILE A 71 -0.59 -8.01 0.95
CA ILE A 71 -0.21 -7.83 -0.45
C ILE A 71 1.17 -8.44 -0.66
N GLN A 72 1.20 -9.57 -1.36
CA GLN A 72 2.43 -10.30 -1.65
C GLN A 72 3.35 -9.53 -2.60
N TYR A 73 2.78 -8.96 -3.67
CA TYR A 73 3.53 -8.11 -4.58
C TYR A 73 2.60 -7.17 -5.34
N VAL A 74 3.20 -6.16 -5.95
CA VAL A 74 2.52 -5.22 -6.84
C VAL A 74 3.08 -5.34 -8.26
N GLN A 75 2.27 -4.99 -9.26
CA GLN A 75 2.73 -4.86 -10.64
C GLN A 75 2.20 -3.54 -11.20
N PRO A 76 2.99 -2.46 -11.09
CA PRO A 76 2.60 -1.15 -11.59
C PRO A 76 2.74 -1.07 -13.12
N THR A 77 1.78 -0.37 -13.76
CA THR A 77 1.86 0.06 -15.15
C THR A 77 1.59 1.57 -15.23
N ALA A 78 1.77 2.18 -16.38
CA ALA A 78 1.42 3.59 -16.55
C ALA A 78 -0.09 3.81 -16.36
N ASP A 79 -0.92 2.87 -16.83
CA ASP A 79 -2.38 3.00 -16.83
C ASP A 79 -3.06 2.44 -15.57
N GLY A 80 -2.32 1.86 -14.64
CA GLY A 80 -2.91 1.22 -13.47
C GLY A 80 -1.94 0.48 -12.57
N ILE A 81 -2.50 -0.27 -11.63
CA ILE A 81 -1.72 -1.12 -10.74
C ILE A 81 -2.43 -2.46 -10.50
N ARG A 82 -1.66 -3.54 -10.44
CA ARG A 82 -2.13 -4.83 -9.94
C ARG A 82 -1.59 -5.08 -8.54
N LEU A 83 -2.48 -5.48 -7.63
CA LEU A 83 -2.15 -5.95 -6.29
C LEU A 83 -2.37 -7.47 -6.25
N HIS A 84 -1.33 -8.23 -5.90
CA HIS A 84 -1.43 -9.67 -5.72
C HIS A 84 -1.57 -9.98 -4.24
N LEU A 85 -2.72 -10.53 -3.86
CA LEU A 85 -3.12 -10.75 -2.49
C LEU A 85 -2.70 -12.15 -2.04
N GLU A 86 -2.26 -12.27 -0.79
CA GLU A 86 -1.77 -13.54 -0.26
C GLU A 86 -2.89 -14.54 0.07
N SER A 87 -4.08 -14.05 0.44
CA SER A 87 -5.12 -14.88 1.04
C SER A 87 -6.53 -14.33 0.85
N ASN A 88 -7.53 -15.18 1.12
CA ASN A 88 -8.93 -14.74 1.16
C ASN A 88 -9.17 -13.68 2.24
N ALA A 89 -8.47 -13.75 3.39
CA ALA A 89 -8.61 -12.76 4.45
C ALA A 89 -8.11 -11.37 4.01
N SER A 90 -6.99 -11.31 3.27
CA SER A 90 -6.50 -10.06 2.68
C SER A 90 -7.46 -9.51 1.63
N LEU A 91 -8.11 -10.38 0.86
CA LEU A 91 -9.15 -10.00 -0.09
C LEU A 91 -10.38 -9.41 0.60
N ASP A 92 -10.93 -10.09 1.60
CA ASP A 92 -12.09 -9.62 2.35
C ASP A 92 -11.82 -8.23 2.95
N SER A 93 -10.65 -8.06 3.56
CA SER A 93 -10.22 -6.78 4.15
C SER A 93 -10.10 -5.67 3.12
N LEU A 94 -9.52 -5.93 1.94
CA LEU A 94 -9.36 -4.92 0.89
C LEU A 94 -10.69 -4.59 0.22
N LEU A 95 -11.54 -5.58 -0.09
CA LEU A 95 -12.85 -5.29 -0.69
C LEU A 95 -13.71 -4.41 0.21
N ALA A 96 -13.70 -4.67 1.53
CA ALA A 96 -14.43 -3.87 2.50
C ALA A 96 -13.96 -2.40 2.55
N GLY A 97 -12.68 -2.14 2.25
CA GLY A 97 -12.14 -0.77 2.17
C GLY A 97 -12.25 -0.13 0.79
N LEU A 98 -12.35 -0.91 -0.29
CA LEU A 98 -12.31 -0.38 -1.66
C LEU A 98 -13.70 -0.23 -2.30
N LEU A 99 -14.64 -1.11 -1.99
CA LEU A 99 -15.96 -1.10 -2.64
C LEU A 99 -16.93 -0.18 -1.89
N PRO A 100 -17.58 0.78 -2.58
CA PRO A 100 -18.42 1.78 -1.93
C PRO A 100 -19.74 1.18 -1.44
N GLY A 101 -20.04 1.36 -0.15
CA GLY A 101 -21.30 0.97 0.46
C GLY A 101 -21.89 2.10 1.29
N ARG A 102 -23.20 2.32 1.15
CA ARG A 102 -23.97 3.17 2.07
C ARG A 102 -24.11 2.44 3.39
N VAL A 103 -23.68 3.06 4.47
CA VAL A 103 -23.84 2.55 5.84
C VAL A 103 -24.69 3.53 6.61
N SER A 104 -25.75 3.02 7.25
CA SER A 104 -26.57 3.84 8.13
C SER A 104 -25.95 3.87 9.52
N VAL A 105 -25.51 5.05 9.98
CA VAL A 105 -24.88 5.22 11.31
C VAL A 105 -25.91 5.46 12.43
N GLY A 106 -27.20 5.33 12.14
CA GLY A 106 -28.27 5.41 13.14
C GLY A 106 -28.50 6.80 13.75
N THR A 107 -27.72 7.80 13.34
CA THR A 107 -27.82 9.21 13.74
C THR A 107 -28.70 10.05 12.81
N GLY A 108 -29.22 9.45 11.73
CA GLY A 108 -30.03 10.12 10.71
C GLY A 108 -29.23 10.52 9.45
N ASP A 109 -27.91 10.51 9.52
CA ASP A 109 -27.02 10.71 8.37
C ASP A 109 -26.50 9.36 7.87
N ASP A 110 -26.54 9.13 6.56
CA ASP A 110 -25.91 7.96 5.95
C ASP A 110 -24.51 8.33 5.47
N GLU A 111 -23.54 7.42 5.68
CA GLU A 111 -22.16 7.61 5.21
C GLU A 111 -21.85 6.65 4.07
N ILE A 112 -20.93 7.06 3.20
CA ILE A 112 -20.33 6.17 2.20
C ILE A 112 -18.99 5.69 2.72
N HIS A 113 -18.94 4.40 3.05
CA HIS A 113 -17.67 3.70 3.27
C HIS A 113 -17.11 3.21 1.94
N GLY A 114 -15.78 3.15 1.84
CA GLY A 114 -15.08 2.69 0.65
C GLY A 114 -14.72 3.82 -0.33
N LEU A 115 -14.28 3.46 -1.53
CA LEU A 115 -13.92 4.43 -2.56
C LEU A 115 -15.15 4.83 -3.37
N ASN A 116 -15.61 6.08 -3.18
CA ASN A 116 -16.76 6.62 -3.89
C ASN A 116 -16.63 6.43 -5.42
N GLY A 117 -17.70 5.95 -6.07
CA GLY A 117 -17.73 5.70 -7.51
C GLY A 117 -16.86 4.53 -8.00
N CYS A 118 -16.25 3.74 -7.12
CA CYS A 118 -15.49 2.56 -7.52
C CYS A 118 -16.43 1.40 -7.92
N ARG A 119 -16.11 0.70 -9.01
CA ARG A 119 -16.91 -0.40 -9.59
C ARG A 119 -16.04 -1.57 -9.99
N ILE A 120 -16.60 -2.78 -9.87
CA ILE A 120 -16.03 -3.98 -10.48
C ILE A 120 -16.43 -4.01 -11.95
N THR A 121 -15.52 -3.62 -12.85
CA THR A 121 -15.79 -3.55 -14.29
C THR A 121 -15.45 -4.83 -15.04
N ALA A 122 -14.59 -5.68 -14.47
CA ALA A 122 -14.28 -6.98 -15.04
C ALA A 122 -14.04 -8.04 -13.95
N ARG A 123 -14.52 -9.25 -14.22
CA ARG A 123 -14.26 -10.45 -13.42
C ARG A 123 -13.61 -11.49 -14.33
N SER A 124 -12.49 -12.04 -13.91
CA SER A 124 -11.72 -13.03 -14.68
C SER A 124 -11.35 -14.22 -13.79
N GLU A 125 -10.83 -15.28 -14.40
CA GLU A 125 -10.26 -16.40 -13.65
C GLU A 125 -9.09 -15.99 -12.73
N ARG A 126 -8.42 -14.88 -13.04
CA ARG A 126 -7.22 -14.40 -12.34
C ARG A 126 -7.52 -13.32 -11.30
N GLY A 127 -8.78 -12.91 -11.15
CA GLY A 127 -9.21 -11.88 -10.22
C GLY A 127 -10.13 -10.84 -10.85
N ILE A 128 -10.22 -9.67 -10.23
CA ILE A 128 -11.14 -8.59 -10.62
C ILE A 128 -10.41 -7.31 -11.00
N GLU A 129 -11.05 -6.50 -11.84
CA GLU A 129 -10.63 -5.14 -12.15
C GLU A 129 -11.63 -4.14 -11.55
N LEU A 130 -11.09 -3.17 -10.83
CA LEU A 130 -11.80 -2.04 -10.24
C LEU A 130 -11.47 -0.77 -11.01
N ARG A 131 -12.48 0.05 -11.29
CA ARG A 131 -12.31 1.39 -11.89
C ARG A 131 -13.23 2.38 -11.19
N ARG A 132 -12.81 3.64 -11.14
CA ARG A 132 -13.69 4.75 -10.75
C ARG A 132 -14.51 5.21 -11.96
N LEU A 133 -15.81 5.40 -11.76
CA LEU A 133 -16.74 5.83 -12.80
C LEU A 133 -16.28 7.11 -13.50
N GLY A 134 -16.29 7.08 -14.84
CA GLY A 134 -15.94 8.23 -15.68
C GLY A 134 -14.46 8.61 -15.72
N GLN A 135 -13.57 7.83 -15.08
CA GLN A 135 -12.14 8.16 -14.99
C GLN A 135 -11.26 7.06 -15.61
N PRO A 136 -10.09 7.42 -16.20
CA PRO A 136 -9.16 6.47 -16.80
C PRO A 136 -8.30 5.78 -15.72
N THR A 137 -8.96 5.06 -14.82
CA THR A 137 -8.32 4.40 -13.68
C THR A 137 -8.46 2.88 -13.74
N SER A 138 -7.51 2.15 -13.16
CA SER A 138 -7.52 0.68 -13.10
C SER A 138 -6.72 0.16 -11.90
N ILE A 139 -7.40 -0.62 -11.06
CA ILE A 139 -6.78 -1.46 -10.03
C ILE A 139 -7.17 -2.90 -10.29
N ARG A 140 -6.20 -3.80 -10.34
CA ARG A 140 -6.47 -5.24 -10.48
C ARG A 140 -6.12 -5.97 -9.20
N LEU A 141 -7.10 -6.65 -8.61
CA LEU A 141 -6.85 -7.54 -7.46
C LEU A 141 -6.72 -8.97 -7.97
N THR A 142 -5.65 -9.66 -7.59
CA THR A 142 -5.33 -11.03 -8.04
C THR A 142 -4.81 -11.89 -6.87
N GLY A 143 -4.60 -13.20 -7.08
CA GLY A 143 -4.07 -14.13 -6.08
C GLY A 143 -5.10 -15.18 -5.65
N PRO A 144 -6.16 -14.80 -4.91
CA PRO A 144 -7.26 -15.69 -4.60
C PRO A 144 -7.97 -16.24 -5.85
N SER A 145 -8.59 -17.41 -5.70
CA SER A 145 -9.34 -18.04 -6.80
C SER A 145 -10.58 -17.24 -7.20
N ARG A 146 -11.09 -17.44 -8.42
CA ARG A 146 -12.37 -16.88 -8.87
C ARG A 146 -13.52 -17.12 -7.87
N ARG A 147 -13.61 -18.33 -7.31
CA ARG A 147 -14.63 -18.68 -6.31
C ARG A 147 -14.46 -17.89 -5.01
N ALA A 148 -13.22 -17.60 -4.61
CA ALA A 148 -12.94 -16.75 -3.45
C ALA A 148 -13.42 -15.31 -3.69
N PHE A 149 -13.14 -14.72 -4.86
CA PHE A 149 -13.66 -13.41 -5.23
C PHE A 149 -15.19 -13.35 -5.22
N GLN A 150 -15.86 -14.33 -5.83
CA GLN A 150 -17.32 -14.41 -5.82
C GLN A 150 -17.88 -14.51 -4.40
N LYS A 151 -17.25 -15.32 -3.55
CA LYS A 151 -17.68 -15.50 -2.15
C LYS A 151 -17.48 -14.22 -1.34
N ALA A 152 -16.32 -13.57 -1.47
CA ALA A 152 -15.98 -12.34 -0.77
C ALA A 152 -16.92 -11.18 -1.16
N GLU A 153 -17.17 -11.00 -2.47
CA GLU A 153 -18.10 -10.01 -2.98
C GLU A 153 -19.53 -10.23 -2.44
N ALA A 154 -20.03 -11.47 -2.50
CA ALA A 154 -21.36 -11.82 -2.00
C ALA A 154 -21.47 -11.64 -0.48
N ALA A 155 -20.45 -12.03 0.28
CA ALA A 155 -20.41 -11.88 1.74
C ALA A 155 -20.43 -10.39 2.14
N LEU A 156 -19.65 -9.54 1.45
CA LEU A 156 -19.63 -8.11 1.71
C LEU A 156 -21.00 -7.46 1.41
N ALA A 157 -21.62 -7.80 0.27
CA ALA A 157 -22.95 -7.33 -0.07
C ALA A 157 -23.99 -7.74 0.98
N GLN A 158 -23.97 -9.00 1.41
CA GLN A 158 -24.87 -9.52 2.44
C GLN A 158 -24.66 -8.80 3.78
N GLN A 159 -23.41 -8.57 4.18
CA GLN A 159 -23.08 -7.87 5.42
C GLN A 159 -23.63 -6.44 5.41
N ILE A 160 -23.42 -5.69 4.34
CA ILE A 160 -23.94 -4.32 4.21
C ILE A 160 -25.46 -4.30 4.26
N GLN A 161 -26.12 -5.19 3.51
CA GLN A 161 -27.58 -5.28 3.50
C GLN A 161 -28.15 -5.68 4.87
N SER A 162 -27.50 -6.60 5.58
CA SER A 162 -27.92 -7.04 6.92
C SER A 162 -27.81 -5.92 7.96
N ASN A 163 -26.97 -4.91 7.71
CA ASN A 163 -26.86 -3.71 8.51
C ASN A 163 -27.75 -2.55 8.01
N GLY A 164 -28.71 -2.82 7.11
CA GLY A 164 -29.62 -1.81 6.54
C GLY A 164 -28.98 -0.89 5.49
N GLY A 165 -27.75 -1.18 5.08
CA GLY A 165 -27.01 -0.42 4.08
C GLY A 165 -27.32 -0.83 2.63
N GLU A 166 -26.63 -0.19 1.69
CA GLU A 166 -26.71 -0.49 0.26
C GLU A 166 -25.31 -0.67 -0.34
N ALA A 167 -25.11 -1.76 -1.08
CA ALA A 167 -23.87 -2.02 -1.81
C ALA A 167 -23.81 -1.21 -3.11
N CYS A 168 -23.37 0.05 -3.03
CA CYS A 168 -23.38 0.99 -4.15
C CYS A 168 -22.60 0.48 -5.38
N TRP A 169 -21.56 -0.33 -5.20
CA TRP A 169 -20.81 -0.91 -6.32
C TRP A 169 -21.63 -1.85 -7.21
N LEU A 170 -22.80 -2.31 -6.75
CA LEU A 170 -23.72 -3.15 -7.52
C LEU A 170 -24.66 -2.34 -8.43
N ALA A 171 -24.65 -1.01 -8.36
CA ALA A 171 -25.48 -0.12 -9.20
C ALA A 171 -25.04 -0.04 -10.68
N GLY A 172 -24.18 -0.96 -11.12
CA GLY A 172 -23.61 -0.99 -12.47
C GLY A 172 -22.74 0.23 -12.76
N ASP A 173 -22.78 0.70 -14.01
CA ASP A 173 -21.94 1.81 -14.50
C ASP A 173 -22.53 3.20 -14.20
N THR A 174 -23.38 3.30 -13.17
CA THR A 174 -24.02 4.56 -12.78
C THR A 174 -23.76 4.90 -11.32
N TRP A 175 -23.69 6.19 -11.05
CA TRP A 175 -23.64 6.73 -9.68
C TRP A 175 -25.00 6.57 -9.01
N THR A 176 -25.05 6.05 -7.78
CA THR A 176 -26.28 6.06 -6.97
C THR A 176 -26.63 7.49 -6.55
N PRO A 177 -27.89 7.78 -6.19
CA PRO A 177 -28.26 9.10 -5.65
C PRO A 177 -27.40 9.51 -4.44
N TYR A 178 -27.11 8.56 -3.54
CA TYR A 178 -26.26 8.79 -2.38
C TYR A 178 -24.82 9.12 -2.76
N GLU A 179 -24.22 8.37 -3.70
CA GLU A 179 -22.85 8.68 -4.14
C GLU A 179 -22.76 10.05 -4.82
N LYS A 180 -23.78 10.47 -5.58
CA LYS A 180 -23.85 11.82 -6.16
C LYS A 180 -23.99 12.89 -5.09
N GLN A 181 -24.86 12.67 -4.12
CA GLN A 181 -25.06 13.59 -3.00
C GLN A 181 -23.76 13.74 -2.22
N TRP A 182 -23.13 12.62 -1.83
CA TRP A 182 -21.85 12.61 -1.14
C TRP A 182 -20.75 13.32 -1.93
N ASP A 183 -20.64 13.06 -3.23
CA ASP A 183 -19.67 13.73 -4.11
C ASP A 183 -19.93 15.25 -4.20
N THR A 184 -21.22 15.65 -4.23
CA THR A 184 -21.64 17.05 -4.31
C THR A 184 -21.42 17.78 -3.00
N GLU A 185 -21.84 17.21 -1.86
CA GLU A 185 -21.74 17.78 -0.52
C GLU A 185 -20.29 17.88 -0.04
N ARG A 186 -19.41 17.02 -0.55
CA ARG A 186 -17.97 17.08 -0.33
C ARG A 186 -17.27 18.18 -1.14
N GLN A 187 -18.01 19.20 -1.65
CA GLN A 187 -17.50 20.45 -2.26
C GLN A 187 -16.15 20.84 -1.64
N PRO A 188 -15.15 21.22 -2.46
CA PRO A 188 -13.76 20.94 -2.17
C PRO A 188 -13.39 21.44 -0.77
N LEU A 189 -13.21 20.48 0.14
CA LEU A 189 -12.59 20.79 1.41
C LEU A 189 -11.25 21.46 1.08
N ILE A 190 -10.88 22.54 1.78
CA ILE A 190 -9.58 23.23 1.59
C ILE A 190 -8.41 22.22 1.55
N TYR A 191 -8.59 21.11 2.25
CA TYR A 191 -7.70 19.98 2.41
C TYR A 191 -7.62 19.04 1.19
N GLU A 192 -8.58 19.08 0.27
CA GLU A 192 -8.59 18.27 -0.95
C GLU A 192 -7.43 18.65 -1.87
N LYS A 193 -7.13 19.95 -1.96
CA LYS A 193 -5.96 20.41 -2.72
C LYS A 193 -4.65 19.87 -2.13
N ILE A 194 -4.52 19.95 -0.80
CA ILE A 194 -3.34 19.46 -0.08
C ILE A 194 -3.13 17.97 -0.35
N TRP A 195 -4.18 17.16 -0.21
CA TRP A 195 -4.13 15.73 -0.54
C TRP A 195 -3.73 15.49 -1.99
N ARG A 196 -4.37 16.18 -2.94
CA ARG A 196 -4.10 16.03 -4.38
C ARG A 196 -2.65 16.38 -4.73
N ASP A 197 -2.11 17.44 -4.15
CA ASP A 197 -0.73 17.89 -4.36
C ASP A 197 0.29 16.90 -3.74
N ALA A 198 -0.06 16.23 -2.64
CA ALA A 198 0.78 15.25 -1.96
C ALA A 198 0.57 13.79 -2.42
N ALA A 199 -0.45 13.50 -3.22
CA ALA A 199 -0.88 12.14 -3.59
C ALA A 199 0.17 11.31 -4.33
N TRP A 200 1.19 11.95 -4.90
CA TRP A 200 2.33 11.26 -5.52
C TRP A 200 3.08 10.38 -4.52
N LEU A 201 3.14 10.75 -3.24
CA LEU A 201 3.86 10.00 -2.20
C LEU A 201 3.17 8.67 -1.89
N PRO A 202 1.90 8.63 -1.46
CA PRO A 202 1.19 7.36 -1.19
C PRO A 202 1.01 6.50 -2.44
N SER A 203 0.74 7.07 -3.62
CA SER A 203 0.76 6.31 -4.89
C SER A 203 2.14 5.69 -5.14
N GLY A 204 3.20 6.49 -4.99
CA GLY A 204 4.58 6.06 -5.16
C GLY A 204 5.00 4.95 -4.18
N LEU A 205 4.53 5.02 -2.93
CA LEU A 205 4.72 3.99 -1.90
C LEU A 205 3.97 2.71 -2.23
N LEU A 206 2.70 2.80 -2.65
CA LEU A 206 1.92 1.64 -3.08
C LEU A 206 2.60 0.89 -4.24
N ARG A 207 3.13 1.63 -5.22
CA ARG A 207 3.89 1.04 -6.35
C ARG A 207 5.23 0.40 -5.94
N ARG A 208 5.72 0.71 -4.74
CA ARG A 208 6.99 0.22 -4.15
C ARG A 208 6.78 -0.59 -2.87
N LEU A 209 5.57 -1.09 -2.66
CA LEU A 209 5.19 -1.79 -1.43
C LEU A 209 6.08 -3.02 -1.17
N GLY A 210 6.67 -3.57 -2.22
CA GLY A 210 7.65 -4.66 -2.13
C GLY A 210 8.82 -4.36 -1.20
N LEU A 211 9.30 -3.11 -1.14
CA LEU A 211 10.41 -2.70 -0.27
C LEU A 211 10.17 -3.06 1.20
N LEU A 212 8.91 -3.09 1.64
CA LEU A 212 8.58 -3.45 3.02
C LEU A 212 8.95 -4.90 3.32
N HIS A 213 8.85 -5.85 2.40
CA HIS A 213 9.16 -7.26 2.66
C HIS A 213 10.41 -7.78 1.94
N THR A 214 11.02 -6.98 1.06
CA THR A 214 12.30 -7.31 0.40
C THR A 214 13.49 -6.57 1.00
N VAL A 215 13.27 -5.38 1.58
CA VAL A 215 14.31 -4.54 2.19
C VAL A 215 14.13 -4.43 3.70
N ALA A 216 13.02 -3.86 4.16
CA ALA A 216 12.82 -3.57 5.57
C ALA A 216 12.53 -4.83 6.40
N VAL A 217 11.77 -5.75 5.80
CA VAL A 217 11.37 -7.07 6.30
C VAL A 217 10.93 -7.07 7.78
N PRO A 218 9.98 -6.19 8.17
CA PRO A 218 9.41 -6.24 9.51
C PRO A 218 8.49 -7.47 9.65
N GLN A 219 8.19 -7.84 10.89
CA GLN A 219 7.16 -8.83 11.19
C GLN A 219 5.75 -8.26 11.00
N VAL A 220 5.57 -6.97 11.31
CA VAL A 220 4.28 -6.27 11.23
C VAL A 220 4.50 -4.89 10.65
N VAL A 221 3.61 -4.48 9.77
CA VAL A 221 3.54 -3.11 9.27
C VAL A 221 2.17 -2.54 9.59
N THR A 222 2.18 -1.38 10.24
CA THR A 222 1.01 -0.53 10.46
C THR A 222 1.32 0.87 9.92
N GLY A 223 0.33 1.75 9.88
CA GLY A 223 0.57 3.11 9.42
C GLY A 223 -0.69 3.95 9.31
N HIS A 224 -0.56 5.25 9.26
CA HIS A 224 -1.70 6.15 9.11
C HIS A 224 -1.25 7.41 8.38
N GLU A 225 -2.19 8.18 7.86
CA GLU A 225 -1.90 9.53 7.44
C GLU A 225 -2.02 10.49 8.64
N SER A 226 -1.34 11.62 8.51
CA SER A 226 -1.54 12.80 9.31
C SER A 226 -1.48 14.01 8.39
N ARG A 227 -1.97 15.15 8.88
CA ARG A 227 -1.97 16.42 8.14
C ARG A 227 -2.52 16.27 6.72
N LEU A 228 -3.64 15.55 6.61
CA LEU A 228 -4.46 15.54 5.39
C LEU A 228 -3.70 15.04 4.14
N GLY A 229 -2.86 14.02 4.33
CA GLY A 229 -2.10 13.40 3.24
C GLY A 229 -0.72 13.99 2.99
N GLU A 230 -0.32 15.07 3.68
CA GLU A 230 1.05 15.58 3.60
C GLU A 230 2.03 14.73 4.41
N TRP A 231 1.56 14.01 5.44
CA TRP A 231 2.43 13.26 6.32
C TRP A 231 1.96 11.82 6.44
N TRP A 232 2.76 10.89 5.95
CA TRP A 232 2.49 9.46 6.04
C TRP A 232 3.40 8.83 7.07
N ILE A 233 2.83 8.03 7.96
CA ILE A 233 3.55 7.37 9.04
C ILE A 233 3.43 5.87 8.82
N LEU A 234 4.56 5.18 8.67
CA LEU A 234 4.63 3.73 8.69
C LEU A 234 5.32 3.29 9.97
N GLN A 235 4.73 2.33 10.66
CA GLN A 235 5.31 1.68 11.82
C GLN A 235 5.70 0.26 11.43
N LEU A 236 7.00 -0.01 11.58
CA LEU A 236 7.70 -1.22 11.19
C LEU A 236 8.15 -1.88 12.48
N GLU A 237 7.52 -2.99 12.82
CA GLU A 237 7.86 -3.72 14.03
C GLU A 237 8.67 -4.94 13.64
N HIS A 238 9.77 -5.14 14.33
CA HIS A 238 10.69 -6.25 14.13
C HIS A 238 10.67 -7.17 15.35
N ASP A 239 11.02 -8.43 15.15
CA ASP A 239 11.37 -9.29 16.28
C ASP A 239 12.73 -8.88 16.87
N SER A 240 13.08 -9.44 18.03
CA SER A 240 14.35 -9.12 18.71
C SER A 240 15.61 -9.56 17.96
N GLU A 241 15.50 -10.47 16.99
CA GLU A 241 16.65 -11.08 16.29
C GLU A 241 16.88 -10.51 14.88
N THR A 242 15.89 -9.84 14.30
CA THR A 242 15.95 -9.28 12.95
C THR A 242 16.61 -7.89 12.95
N ALA A 243 17.43 -7.61 11.93
CA ALA A 243 18.02 -6.30 11.69
C ALA A 243 16.95 -5.28 11.25
N LEU A 244 17.04 -4.02 11.69
CA LEU A 244 16.01 -3.01 11.36
C LEU A 244 16.12 -2.50 9.91
N ARG A 245 17.31 -2.63 9.32
CA ARG A 245 17.64 -2.29 7.91
C ARG A 245 17.20 -0.89 7.50
N ARG A 246 17.41 0.08 8.39
CA ARG A 246 16.93 1.46 8.23
C ARG A 246 17.63 2.17 7.08
N ALA A 247 18.95 2.07 7.01
CA ALA A 247 19.73 2.72 5.96
C ALA A 247 19.42 2.14 4.58
N GLU A 248 19.21 0.83 4.48
CA GLU A 248 18.88 0.16 3.23
C GLU A 248 17.48 0.56 2.74
N LEU A 249 16.51 0.67 3.64
CA LEU A 249 15.17 1.14 3.27
C LEU A 249 15.23 2.60 2.82
N VAL A 250 15.96 3.47 3.53
CA VAL A 250 16.17 4.86 3.12
C VAL A 250 16.80 4.92 1.74
N GLN A 251 17.91 4.20 1.53
CA GLN A 251 18.62 4.19 0.26
C GLN A 251 17.71 3.74 -0.90
N ALA A 252 16.88 2.72 -0.71
CA ALA A 252 15.94 2.27 -1.73
C ALA A 252 14.81 3.29 -1.96
N LEU A 253 14.27 3.88 -0.89
CA LEU A 253 13.20 4.88 -1.00
C LEU A 253 13.69 6.19 -1.65
N THR A 254 14.97 6.56 -1.50
CA THR A 254 15.55 7.77 -2.07
C THR A 254 16.45 7.50 -3.27
N ASP A 255 16.38 6.30 -3.86
CA ASP A 255 17.13 5.96 -5.06
C ASP A 255 16.73 6.90 -6.22
N PRO A 256 17.68 7.52 -6.94
CA PRO A 256 17.38 8.53 -7.94
C PRO A 256 16.69 7.98 -9.20
N GLU A 257 16.83 6.69 -9.51
CA GLU A 257 16.22 6.07 -10.69
C GLU A 257 14.91 5.33 -10.37
N HIS A 258 14.81 4.79 -9.16
CA HIS A 258 13.77 3.84 -8.79
C HIS A 258 13.04 4.19 -7.51
N GLY A 259 13.56 5.11 -6.69
CA GLY A 259 12.96 5.58 -5.46
C GLY A 259 11.90 6.66 -5.69
N LEU A 260 11.74 7.51 -4.68
CA LEU A 260 10.84 8.65 -4.62
C LEU A 260 11.67 9.94 -4.45
N PRO A 261 11.14 11.10 -4.86
CA PRO A 261 11.81 12.39 -4.68
C PRO A 261 11.75 12.82 -3.20
N LEU A 262 12.49 12.10 -2.36
CA LEU A 262 12.55 12.26 -0.92
C LEU A 262 14.01 12.41 -0.48
N GLU A 263 14.21 13.19 0.57
CA GLU A 263 15.50 13.42 1.19
C GLU A 263 15.44 13.04 2.68
N LEU A 264 16.54 12.48 3.19
CA LEU A 264 16.68 12.20 4.61
C LEU A 264 16.84 13.50 5.38
N CYS A 265 15.82 13.88 6.15
CA CYS A 265 15.80 15.10 6.95
C CYS A 265 16.10 14.88 8.43
N GLY A 266 16.06 13.63 8.91
CA GLY A 266 16.39 13.32 10.29
C GLY A 266 16.19 11.85 10.61
N HIS A 267 16.90 11.39 11.64
CA HIS A 267 16.71 10.06 12.18
C HIS A 267 17.04 10.02 13.67
N ARG A 268 16.58 8.97 14.34
CA ARG A 268 16.89 8.62 15.72
C ARG A 268 17.02 7.11 15.82
N ASP A 269 18.03 6.64 16.52
CA ASP A 269 18.23 5.22 16.77
C ASP A 269 17.22 4.68 17.79
N LEU A 270 16.82 3.42 17.58
CA LEU A 270 15.99 2.69 18.54
C LEU A 270 16.79 2.49 19.83
N THR A 271 16.21 2.89 20.96
CA THR A 271 16.73 2.54 22.29
C THR A 271 15.77 1.55 22.93
N PRO A 272 16.14 0.25 23.05
CA PRO A 272 15.26 -0.76 23.63
C PRO A 272 14.72 -0.34 25.00
N GLY A 273 13.40 -0.42 25.19
CA GLY A 273 12.73 0.01 26.44
C GLY A 273 12.69 1.53 26.67
N GLY A 274 13.18 2.34 25.75
CA GLY A 274 13.26 3.81 25.88
C GLY A 274 12.49 4.55 24.79
N SER A 275 13.00 4.54 23.55
CA SER A 275 12.42 5.34 22.47
C SER A 275 12.45 4.60 21.13
N LEU A 276 11.40 4.80 20.34
CA LEU A 276 11.27 4.25 18.99
C LEU A 276 12.41 4.76 18.08
N GLY A 277 12.89 3.89 17.21
CA GLY A 277 13.72 4.30 16.09
C GLY A 277 12.88 5.14 15.13
N LEU A 278 13.40 6.26 14.65
CA LEU A 278 12.69 7.16 13.75
C LEU A 278 13.54 7.47 12.54
N VAL A 279 12.90 7.56 11.38
CA VAL A 279 13.46 8.14 10.16
C VAL A 279 12.43 9.09 9.58
N LEU A 280 12.86 10.28 9.20
CA LEU A 280 12.02 11.30 8.56
C LEU A 280 12.58 11.61 7.17
N LEU A 281 11.77 11.32 6.16
CA LEU A 281 12.01 11.65 4.77
C LEU A 281 11.06 12.77 4.36
N LYS A 282 11.55 13.80 3.67
CA LYS A 282 10.69 14.87 3.12
C LYS A 282 11.01 15.11 1.66
N SER A 283 10.00 15.57 0.94
CA SER A 283 10.19 16.13 -0.39
C SER A 283 10.99 17.44 -0.34
N PRO A 284 11.79 17.74 -1.39
CA PRO A 284 12.55 19.00 -1.46
C PRO A 284 11.67 20.25 -1.36
N ASP A 285 10.48 20.21 -1.97
CA ASP A 285 9.48 21.28 -1.93
C ASP A 285 8.62 21.28 -0.66
N ARG A 286 8.81 20.27 0.21
CA ARG A 286 8.08 20.05 1.46
C ARG A 286 6.58 19.82 1.28
N SER A 287 6.14 19.41 0.10
CA SER A 287 4.72 19.10 -0.16
C SER A 287 4.26 17.81 0.54
N ALA A 288 5.20 16.91 0.84
CA ALA A 288 4.93 15.64 1.50
C ALA A 288 6.11 15.13 2.35
N ALA A 289 5.80 14.36 3.38
CA ALA A 289 6.72 13.75 4.33
C ALA A 289 6.33 12.29 4.60
N LEU A 290 7.35 11.45 4.75
CA LEU A 290 7.24 10.06 5.19
C LEU A 290 8.04 9.88 6.48
N GLN A 291 7.36 9.44 7.53
CA GLN A 291 8.00 9.03 8.77
C GLN A 291 7.94 7.51 8.91
N LEU A 292 9.11 6.91 9.12
CA LEU A 292 9.25 5.50 9.42
C LEU A 292 9.53 5.37 10.92
N ARG A 293 8.72 4.58 11.62
CA ARG A 293 8.88 4.28 13.04
C ARG A 293 9.29 2.82 13.17
N TYR A 294 10.36 2.58 13.91
CA TYR A 294 10.91 1.25 14.13
C TYR A 294 10.73 0.87 15.59
N ASP A 295 10.26 -0.34 15.82
CA ASP A 295 10.13 -0.92 17.15
C ASP A 295 10.55 -2.39 17.17
N ARG A 296 10.83 -2.92 18.37
CA ARG A 296 11.07 -4.35 18.61
C ARG A 296 9.99 -4.90 19.54
N ILE A 297 9.18 -5.82 19.03
CA ILE A 297 8.06 -6.38 19.78
C ILE A 297 8.05 -7.90 19.63
N ASP A 298 8.28 -8.63 20.72
CA ASP A 298 8.11 -10.08 20.73
C ASP A 298 6.65 -10.43 21.03
N TYR A 299 5.87 -10.64 19.98
CA TYR A 299 4.44 -10.94 20.10
C TYR A 299 4.17 -12.29 20.78
N PRO A 300 3.23 -12.37 21.74
CA PRO A 300 2.77 -13.65 22.26
C PRO A 300 1.98 -14.41 21.18
N ILE A 301 2.64 -15.39 20.55
CA ILE A 301 2.06 -16.13 19.42
C ILE A 301 1.00 -17.11 19.93
N ARG A 302 -0.27 -16.79 19.66
CA ARG A 302 -1.39 -17.71 19.89
C ARG A 302 -1.35 -18.88 18.89
N LYS A 303 -1.81 -20.07 19.29
CA LYS A 303 -1.78 -21.29 18.46
C LYS A 303 -2.36 -21.10 17.04
N HIS A 304 -3.45 -20.36 16.90
CA HIS A 304 -4.09 -20.11 15.60
C HIS A 304 -3.32 -19.15 14.68
N ARG A 305 -2.24 -18.52 15.16
CA ARG A 305 -1.36 -17.62 14.38
C ARG A 305 0.05 -18.17 14.20
N ALA A 306 0.34 -19.35 14.73
CA ALA A 306 1.68 -19.92 14.74
C ALA A 306 2.25 -20.14 13.33
N GLU A 307 1.43 -20.62 12.40
CA GLU A 307 1.86 -20.87 11.02
C GLU A 307 2.23 -19.58 10.28
N MET A 308 1.41 -18.53 10.44
CA MET A 308 1.66 -17.21 9.85
C MET A 308 2.94 -16.59 10.42
N PHE A 309 3.13 -16.59 11.75
CA PHE A 309 4.37 -16.07 12.33
C PHE A 309 5.59 -16.92 11.96
N ALA A 310 5.45 -18.24 11.80
CA ALA A 310 6.52 -19.08 11.28
C ALA A 310 6.85 -18.74 9.82
N ALA A 311 5.86 -18.41 8.98
CA ALA A 311 6.08 -17.96 7.62
C ALA A 311 6.81 -16.61 7.56
N ILE A 312 6.37 -15.65 8.39
CA ILE A 312 7.04 -14.35 8.57
C ILE A 312 8.52 -14.56 8.96
N ARG A 313 8.80 -15.40 9.98
CA ARG A 313 10.18 -15.69 10.41
C ARG A 313 11.03 -16.33 9.32
N ARG A 314 10.46 -17.25 8.53
CA ARG A 314 11.17 -17.85 7.38
C ARG A 314 11.55 -16.81 6.33
N ARG A 315 10.74 -15.77 6.15
CA ARG A 315 11.04 -14.65 5.25
C ARG A 315 12.10 -13.72 5.84
N THR A 316 12.02 -13.41 7.14
CA THR A 316 12.89 -12.41 7.80
C THR A 316 14.30 -12.93 8.07
N SER A 317 14.47 -14.23 8.32
CA SER A 317 15.74 -14.83 8.76
C SER A 317 16.89 -14.81 7.74
N ALA A 318 16.62 -14.44 6.48
CA ALA A 318 17.63 -14.42 5.42
C ALA A 318 18.53 -13.17 5.43
N LEU A 319 18.27 -12.17 6.29
CA LEU A 319 18.87 -10.84 6.20
C LEU A 319 19.37 -10.36 7.57
N THR A 320 20.67 -10.47 7.80
CA THR A 320 21.29 -10.23 9.12
C THR A 320 22.17 -8.98 9.20
N GLY A 321 22.39 -8.26 8.09
CA GLY A 321 23.18 -7.03 8.05
C GLY A 321 22.34 -5.76 8.19
N GLU A 322 22.88 -4.74 8.87
CA GLU A 322 22.32 -3.39 8.92
C GLU A 322 23.43 -2.37 8.62
N ALA A 323 23.25 -1.59 7.56
CA ALA A 323 24.09 -0.44 7.29
C ALA A 323 23.75 0.74 8.22
N SER A 324 24.74 1.58 8.53
CA SER A 324 24.53 2.78 9.35
C SER A 324 23.97 3.92 8.50
N LEU A 325 23.03 4.69 9.08
CA LEU A 325 22.59 5.95 8.51
C LEU A 325 23.70 7.01 8.64
N PRO A 326 23.76 8.00 7.72
CA PRO A 326 24.74 9.07 7.80
C PRO A 326 24.52 9.90 9.08
N VAL A 327 25.62 10.43 9.64
CA VAL A 327 25.57 11.35 10.78
C VAL A 327 24.95 12.68 10.33
N MET A 328 23.89 13.13 11.02
CA MET A 328 23.20 14.38 10.70
C MET A 328 23.56 15.46 11.75
N PRO A 329 24.36 16.48 11.40
CA PRO A 329 24.68 17.56 12.34
C PRO A 329 23.44 18.40 12.66
N GLY A 330 23.08 18.50 13.94
CA GLY A 330 22.04 19.44 14.41
C GLY A 330 20.58 19.05 14.19
N CYS A 331 20.29 17.86 13.64
CA CYS A 331 18.92 17.36 13.50
C CYS A 331 18.59 16.37 14.63
N SER A 332 17.82 16.80 15.63
CA SER A 332 17.14 15.84 16.51
C SER A 332 15.97 15.23 15.73
N GLY A 333 15.87 13.90 15.68
CA GLY A 333 14.74 13.17 15.07
C GLY A 333 13.39 13.38 15.76
N THR A 334 13.24 14.46 16.53
CA THR A 334 12.02 14.92 17.19
C THR A 334 11.27 15.83 16.22
N GLY A 335 10.62 15.22 15.25
CA GLY A 335 9.45 15.83 14.61
C GLY A 335 8.25 15.77 15.55
#